data_AF-A0A5B0ERM8-F1
#
_entry.id   AF-A0A5B0ERM8-F1
#
_cell.length_a   1.000
_cell.length_b   1.000
_cell.length_c   1.000
_cell.angle_alpha   90.00
_cell.angle_beta   90.00
_cell.angle_gamma   90.00
#
_symmetry.space_group_name_H-M   'P 1'
#
loop_
_entity.id
_entity.type
_entity.pdbx_description
1 polymer ?
#
loop_
_entity_poly.entity_id
_entity_poly.type
_entity_poly.pdbx_seq_one_letter_code
_entity_poly.pdbx_strand_id
1 'polypeptide(L)'
;MLDELRRGLDRGELFLEHQPKVRLSTEDVTGVGALVRWRHPVRGLVNPNEFIPFAELTGIIGSLTQYVLNLALSQVRVWADAGICIPVAVNISARNLLDDKLVAQREQTAAFARDLAFA
;
A
#
# COMPACT_ATOMS: atom_id res chain seq x y z
N MET A 1 -3.10 18.92 -8.83
CA MET A 1 -3.32 17.51 -8.46
C MET A 1 -2.16 16.60 -8.86
N LEU A 2 -1.77 16.48 -10.15
CA LEU A 2 -0.66 15.58 -10.54
C LEU A 2 0.66 15.90 -9.83
N ASP A 3 1.10 17.15 -9.94
CA ASP A 3 2.37 17.55 -9.35
C ASP A 3 2.30 17.55 -7.81
N GLU A 4 1.11 17.78 -7.25
CA GLU A 4 0.89 17.66 -5.80
C GLU A 4 1.04 16.21 -5.36
N LEU A 5 0.41 15.25 -6.06
CA LEU A 5 0.51 13.83 -5.75
C LEU A 5 1.94 13.31 -5.92
N ARG A 6 2.66 13.72 -6.99
CA ARG A 6 4.09 13.40 -7.18
C ARG A 6 4.92 13.87 -5.99
N ARG A 7 4.80 15.15 -5.63
CA ARG A 7 5.49 15.70 -4.46
C ARG A 7 5.08 14.99 -3.17
N GLY A 8 3.81 14.61 -3.04
CA GLY A 8 3.32 13.89 -1.87
C GLY A 8 3.99 12.52 -1.71
N LEU A 9 4.22 11.80 -2.81
CA LEU A 9 5.00 10.56 -2.80
C LEU A 9 6.45 10.81 -2.37
N ASP A 10 7.10 11.83 -2.93
CA ASP A 10 8.50 12.15 -2.63
C ASP A 10 8.70 12.65 -1.19
N ARG A 11 7.69 13.33 -0.63
CA ARG A 11 7.74 13.98 0.69
C ARG A 11 7.19 13.13 1.83
N GLY A 12 6.75 11.91 1.56
CA GLY A 12 6.18 11.04 2.59
C GLY A 12 4.82 11.52 3.11
N GLU A 13 4.04 12.24 2.29
CA GLU A 13 2.73 12.77 2.69
C GLU A 13 1.63 11.70 2.66
N LEU A 14 1.91 10.56 2.03
CA LEU A 14 1.00 9.42 1.96
C LEU A 14 1.39 8.36 3.00
N PHE A 15 0.38 7.82 3.67
CA PHE A 15 0.52 6.80 4.71
C PHE A 15 -0.56 5.72 4.58
N LEU A 16 -0.42 4.63 5.34
CA LEU A 16 -1.38 3.53 5.37
C LEU A 16 -2.17 3.51 6.68
N GLU A 17 -3.48 3.44 6.57
CA GLU A 17 -4.34 2.95 7.65
C GLU A 17 -4.55 1.45 7.48
N HIS A 18 -4.59 0.72 8.60
CA HIS A 18 -4.73 -0.73 8.62
C HIS A 18 -6.11 -1.11 9.15
N GLN A 19 -6.93 -1.71 8.28
CA GLN A 19 -8.29 -2.15 8.63
C GLN A 19 -8.30 -3.65 8.91
N PRO A 20 -8.59 -4.11 10.15
CA PRO A 20 -8.68 -5.52 10.48
C PRO A 20 -9.76 -6.27 9.68
N LYS A 21 -9.44 -7.49 9.27
CA LYS A 21 -10.38 -8.47 8.70
C LYS A 21 -10.64 -9.55 9.74
N VAL A 22 -11.87 -9.63 10.25
CA VAL A 22 -12.23 -10.55 11.33
C VAL A 22 -12.98 -11.77 10.82
N ARG A 23 -12.67 -12.95 11.37
CA ARG A 23 -13.48 -14.15 11.16
C ARG A 23 -14.70 -14.06 12.05
N LEU A 24 -15.91 -13.95 11.46
CA LEU A 24 -17.14 -13.77 12.24
C LEU A 24 -17.45 -14.90 13.23
N SER A 25 -16.98 -16.12 12.96
CA SER A 25 -17.24 -17.26 13.85
C SER A 25 -16.36 -17.32 15.09
N THR A 26 -15.18 -16.67 15.08
CA THR A 26 -14.20 -16.73 16.18
C THR A 26 -13.74 -15.36 16.67
N GLU A 27 -14.11 -14.29 15.95
CA GLU A 27 -13.65 -12.91 16.13
C GLU A 27 -12.14 -12.71 15.92
N ASP A 28 -11.42 -13.76 15.49
CA ASP A 28 -9.99 -13.67 15.23
C ASP A 28 -9.69 -12.73 14.06
N VAL A 29 -8.62 -11.94 14.20
CA VAL A 29 -8.08 -11.14 13.10
C VAL A 29 -7.33 -12.08 12.15
N THR A 30 -7.82 -12.17 10.92
CA THR A 30 -7.29 -13.07 9.87
C THR A 30 -6.43 -12.36 8.83
N GLY A 31 -6.42 -11.03 8.87
CA GLY A 31 -5.70 -10.21 7.93
C GLY A 31 -5.95 -8.73 8.21
N VAL A 32 -5.26 -7.87 7.47
CA VAL A 32 -5.53 -6.44 7.46
C VAL A 32 -5.58 -5.92 6.02
N GLY A 33 -6.45 -4.95 5.76
CA GLY A 33 -6.39 -4.13 4.54
C GLY A 33 -5.49 -2.92 4.76
N ALA A 34 -4.54 -2.69 3.87
CA ALA A 34 -3.73 -1.47 3.82
C ALA A 34 -4.44 -0.43 2.94
N LEU A 35 -4.95 0.63 3.57
CA LEU A 35 -5.73 1.68 2.93
C LEU A 35 -4.90 2.96 2.88
N VAL A 36 -4.56 3.41 1.67
CA VAL A 36 -3.79 4.63 1.49
C VAL A 36 -4.58 5.86 1.95
N ARG A 37 -3.88 6.81 2.55
CA ARG A 37 -4.35 8.13 2.98
C ARG A 37 -3.33 9.17 2.56
N TRP A 38 -3.78 10.38 2.27
CA TRP A 38 -2.89 11.49 1.92
C TRP A 38 -3.11 12.64 2.88
N ARG A 39 -2.07 12.97 3.65
CA ARG A 39 -2.02 14.15 4.51
C ARG A 39 -1.40 15.31 3.71
N HIS A 40 -2.21 16.00 2.93
CA HIS A 40 -1.77 17.13 2.13
C HIS A 40 -1.48 18.35 3.01
N PRO A 41 -0.37 19.08 2.81
CA PRO A 41 0.07 20.16 3.69
C PRO A 41 -0.93 21.33 3.80
N VAL A 42 -1.73 21.56 2.75
CA VAL A 42 -2.71 22.66 2.72
C VAL A 42 -4.16 22.18 2.87
N ARG A 43 -4.46 20.96 2.42
CA ARG A 43 -5.85 20.45 2.34
C ARG A 43 -6.21 19.55 3.52
N GLY A 44 -5.23 19.21 4.36
CA GLY A 44 -5.42 18.20 5.39
C GLY A 44 -5.56 16.81 4.78
N LEU A 45 -6.45 15.99 5.34
CA LEU A 45 -6.66 14.62 4.86
C LEU A 45 -7.47 14.62 3.56
N VAL A 46 -6.84 14.22 2.46
CA VAL A 46 -7.49 14.09 1.15
C VAL A 46 -8.01 12.66 1.00
N ASN A 47 -9.27 12.50 0.58
CA ASN A 47 -9.89 11.20 0.44
C ASN A 47 -9.32 10.45 -0.79
N PRO A 48 -9.10 9.12 -0.71
CA PRO A 48 -8.72 8.31 -1.88
C PRO A 48 -9.60 8.52 -3.10
N ASN A 49 -10.90 8.74 -2.93
CA ASN A 49 -11.83 8.98 -4.03
C ASN A 49 -11.51 10.26 -4.82
N GLU A 50 -10.75 11.19 -4.24
CA GLU A 50 -10.34 12.44 -4.91
C GLU A 50 -9.07 12.28 -5.74
N PHE A 51 -8.13 11.42 -5.31
CA PHE A 51 -6.82 11.32 -5.97
C PHE A 51 -6.59 10.02 -6.73
N ILE A 52 -7.30 8.92 -6.40
CA ILE A 52 -7.15 7.64 -7.12
C ILE A 52 -7.63 7.75 -8.58
N PRO A 53 -8.83 8.28 -8.90
CA PRO A 53 -9.25 8.42 -10.29
C PRO A 53 -8.28 9.28 -11.10
N PHE A 54 -7.74 10.32 -10.46
CA PHE A 54 -6.73 11.18 -11.07
C PHE A 54 -5.42 10.44 -11.33
N ALA A 55 -4.97 9.62 -10.37
CA ALA A 55 -3.77 8.80 -10.51
C ALA A 55 -3.89 7.81 -11.68
N GLU A 56 -5.08 7.23 -11.85
CA GLU A 56 -5.40 6.32 -12.94
C GLU A 56 -5.40 7.02 -14.31
N LEU A 57 -6.02 8.21 -14.40
CA LEU A 57 -6.10 8.98 -15.64
C LEU A 57 -4.73 9.48 -16.11
N THR A 58 -3.85 9.84 -15.18
CA THR A 58 -2.53 10.43 -15.48
C THR A 58 -1.39 9.40 -15.58
N GLY A 59 -1.68 8.13 -15.30
CA GLY A 59 -0.69 7.04 -15.36
C GLY A 59 0.27 6.96 -14.16
N ILE A 60 0.22 7.90 -13.21
CA ILE A 60 1.02 7.86 -11.98
C ILE A 60 0.58 6.73 -11.02
N ILE A 61 -0.55 6.08 -11.29
CA ILE A 61 -1.06 4.95 -10.50
C ILE A 61 -0.01 3.85 -10.28
N GLY A 62 0.89 3.58 -11.24
CA GLY A 62 2.02 2.65 -11.05
C GLY A 62 2.97 3.09 -9.94
N SER A 63 3.41 4.35 -9.95
CA SER A 63 4.26 4.91 -8.90
C SER A 63 3.58 4.92 -7.54
N LEU A 64 2.28 5.24 -7.51
CA LEU A 64 1.49 5.17 -6.28
C LEU A 64 1.40 3.74 -5.74
N THR A 65 1.12 2.76 -6.60
CA THR A 65 1.09 1.34 -6.22
C THR A 65 2.43 0.88 -5.66
N GLN A 66 3.55 1.27 -6.26
CA GLN A 66 4.90 0.98 -5.72
C GLN A 66 5.14 1.60 -4.36
N TYR A 67 4.79 2.87 -4.20
CA TYR A 67 4.93 3.54 -2.92
C TYR A 67 4.10 2.84 -1.82
N VAL A 68 2.85 2.50 -2.11
CA VAL A 68 1.95 1.78 -1.18
C VAL A 68 2.49 0.39 -0.83
N LEU A 69 3.01 -0.37 -1.81
CA LEU A 69 3.62 -1.67 -1.56
C LEU A 69 4.84 -1.56 -0.65
N ASN A 70 5.72 -0.58 -0.87
CA ASN A 70 6.89 -0.37 -0.02
C ASN A 70 6.50 -0.05 1.43
N LEU A 71 5.47 0.79 1.63
CA LEU A 71 4.94 1.06 2.96
C LEU A 71 4.35 -0.19 3.62
N ALA A 72 3.59 -0.98 2.87
CA ALA A 72 2.96 -2.20 3.38
C ALA A 72 4.02 -3.24 3.78
N LEU A 73 5.06 -3.44 2.96
CA LEU A 73 6.17 -4.34 3.29
C LEU A 73 6.93 -3.86 4.52
N SER A 74 7.22 -2.55 4.62
CA SER A 74 7.83 -1.97 5.81
C SER A 74 7.02 -2.25 7.07
N GLN A 75 5.68 -2.11 7.00
CA GLN A 75 4.81 -2.43 8.11
C GLN A 75 4.79 -3.93 8.46
N VAL A 76 4.81 -4.81 7.44
CA VAL A 76 4.91 -6.26 7.65
C VAL A 76 6.19 -6.61 8.40
N ARG A 77 7.32 -5.97 8.07
CA ARG A 77 8.58 -6.20 8.81
C ARG A 77 8.43 -5.81 10.27
N VAL A 78 7.91 -4.61 10.55
CA VAL A 78 7.69 -4.11 11.91
C VAL A 78 6.83 -5.08 12.73
N TRP A 79 5.78 -5.66 12.13
CA TRP A 79 4.94 -6.64 12.81
C TRP A 79 5.63 -7.99 13.00
N ALA A 80 6.36 -8.47 12.00
CA ALA A 80 7.12 -9.71 12.11
C ALA A 80 8.18 -9.62 13.24
N ASP A 81 8.90 -8.49 13.34
CA ASP A 81 9.85 -8.22 14.42
C ASP A 81 9.18 -8.19 15.81
N ALA A 82 7.89 -7.88 15.87
CA ALA A 82 7.08 -7.92 17.08
C ALA A 82 6.39 -9.29 17.31
N GLY A 83 6.69 -10.31 16.50
CA GLY A 83 6.08 -11.64 16.58
C GLY A 83 4.65 -11.72 16.02
N ILE A 84 4.21 -10.72 15.26
CA ILE A 84 2.88 -10.66 14.65
C ILE A 84 2.98 -11.01 13.17
N CYS A 85 2.56 -12.23 12.82
CA CYS A 85 2.53 -12.71 11.44
C CYS A 85 1.10 -12.68 10.90
N ILE A 86 0.71 -11.57 10.26
CA ILE A 86 -0.65 -11.39 9.72
C ILE A 86 -0.64 -10.99 8.24
N PRO A 87 -1.52 -11.56 7.38
CA PRO A 87 -1.60 -11.18 5.98
C PRO A 87 -2.02 -9.71 5.79
N VAL A 88 -1.30 -8.99 4.94
CA VAL A 88 -1.62 -7.61 4.53
C VAL A 88 -2.11 -7.59 3.09
N ALA A 89 -3.33 -7.08 2.88
CA ALA A 89 -3.91 -6.91 1.57
C ALA A 89 -3.72 -5.47 1.08
N VAL A 90 -3.13 -5.31 -0.10
CA VAL A 90 -2.92 -4.02 -0.76
C VAL A 90 -3.86 -3.91 -1.96
N ASN A 91 -4.48 -2.75 -2.13
CA ASN A 91 -5.32 -2.47 -3.30
C ASN A 91 -4.44 -2.11 -4.51
N ILE A 92 -4.75 -2.69 -5.67
CA ILE A 92 -4.05 -2.45 -6.94
C ILE A 92 -5.09 -2.01 -7.96
N SER A 93 -4.80 -0.96 -8.74
CA SER A 93 -5.67 -0.55 -9.83
C SER A 93 -5.65 -1.59 -10.95
N ALA A 94 -6.79 -1.82 -11.60
CA ALA A 94 -6.88 -2.68 -12.78
C ALA A 94 -5.92 -2.22 -13.90
N ARG A 95 -5.59 -0.93 -13.98
CA ARG A 95 -4.60 -0.40 -14.95
C ARG A 95 -3.20 -0.96 -14.70
N ASN A 96 -2.83 -1.26 -13.47
CA ASN A 96 -1.53 -1.87 -13.16
C ASN A 96 -1.46 -3.34 -13.59
N LEU A 97 -2.58 -4.04 -13.71
CA LEU A 97 -2.59 -5.44 -14.17
C LEU A 97 -2.20 -5.57 -15.66
N LEU A 98 -2.30 -4.46 -16.40
CA LEU A 98 -1.91 -4.37 -17.81
C LEU A 98 -0.47 -3.89 -18.00
N ASP A 99 0.23 -3.56 -16.91
CA ASP A 99 1.62 -3.08 -16.94
C ASP A 99 2.57 -4.21 -16.56
N ASP A 100 3.46 -4.60 -17.47
CA ASP A 100 4.48 -5.64 -17.25
C ASP A 100 5.38 -5.33 -16.04
N LYS A 101 5.51 -4.05 -15.65
CA LYS A 101 6.27 -3.64 -14.47
C LYS A 101 5.69 -4.17 -13.16
N LEU A 102 4.39 -4.46 -13.11
CA LEU A 102 3.78 -5.04 -11.92
C LEU A 102 4.32 -6.46 -11.64
N VAL A 103 4.66 -7.23 -12.68
CA VAL A 103 5.22 -8.58 -12.54
C VAL A 103 6.61 -8.52 -11.90
N ALA A 104 7.47 -7.60 -12.35
CA ALA A 104 8.79 -7.38 -11.72
C ALA A 104 8.67 -7.01 -10.23
N GLN A 105 7.60 -6.29 -9.87
CA GLN A 105 7.29 -5.91 -8.50
C GLN A 105 6.89 -7.09 -7.60
N ARG A 106 6.29 -8.15 -8.17
CA ARG A 106 5.98 -9.38 -7.44
C ARG A 106 7.25 -10.10 -6.99
N GLU A 107 8.28 -10.12 -7.82
CA GLU A 107 9.56 -10.77 -7.49
C GLU A 107 10.23 -10.09 -6.30
N GLN A 108 10.16 -8.76 -6.23
CA GLN A 108 10.66 -7.96 -5.12
C GLN A 108 9.91 -8.26 -3.81
N THR A 109 8.59 -8.41 -3.90
CA THR A 109 7.73 -8.82 -2.77
C THR A 109 8.05 -10.26 -2.31
N ALA A 110 8.30 -11.17 -3.26
CA ALA A 110 8.68 -12.54 -2.96
C ALA A 110 10.09 -12.65 -2.36
N ALA A 111 11.02 -11.78 -2.76
CA ALA A 111 12.33 -11.66 -2.10
C ALA A 111 12.17 -11.22 -0.64
N PHE A 112 11.40 -10.16 -0.39
CA PHE A 112 11.12 -9.68 0.96
C PHE A 112 10.44 -10.75 1.85
N ALA A 113 9.48 -11.51 1.31
CA ALA A 113 8.83 -12.60 2.03
C ALA A 113 9.80 -13.73 2.40
N ARG A 114 10.82 -13.99 1.56
CA ARG A 114 11.88 -14.96 1.89
C ARG A 114 12.75 -14.45 3.04
N ASP A 115 13.11 -13.17 3.06
CA ASP A 115 13.93 -12.59 4.13
C ASP A 115 13.21 -12.62 5.49
N LEU A 116 11.89 -12.53 5.50
CA LEU A 116 11.08 -12.73 6.72
C LEU A 116 11.03 -14.18 7.20
N ALA A 117 11.18 -15.17 6.32
CA ALA A 117 11.12 -16.58 6.70
C ALA A 117 12.44 -17.11 7.33
N PHE A 118 13.51 -16.32 7.29
CA PHE A 118 14.83 -16.65 7.85
C PHE A 118 15.26 -15.75 9.01
N ALA A 119 14.36 -14.90 9.52
CA ALA A 119 14.56 -14.06 10.71
C ALA A 119 13.73 -14.59 11.88
#